data_AF-A0A2R6N8U3-F1
#
_entry.id   AF-A0A2R6N8U3-F1
#
_cell.length_a   1.000
_cell.length_b   1.000
_cell.length_c   1.000
_cell.angle_alpha   90.00
_cell.angle_beta   90.00
_cell.angle_gamma   90.00
#
_symmetry.space_group_name_H-M   'P 1'
#
loop_
_entity.id
_entity.type
_entity.pdbx_description
1 polymer ?
#
loop_
_entity_poly.entity_id
_entity_poly.type
_entity_poly.pdbx_seq_one_letter_code
_entity_poly.pdbx_strand_id
1 'polypeptide(L)'
;MTNLIARKVIAYDSLLGSGGVLARPDRQFVVATVRSASGSEFDAAGPPEYDAFSLVADSETFPAVTVEERTAGGTTASLAGRGDRGYGTIDTGGWPTGWIAFEPPSPLETGNAAIRCQHGNETATWPLPDSVVETLARTGPSFELQSFSAERNGPEVELSLVATNVADVDGEFLAAVYWPTTAIADD
;
A
#
# COMPACT_ATOMS: atom_id res chain seq x y z
N MET A 1 12.10 2.24 -11.61
CA MET A 1 10.80 2.26 -10.93
C MET A 1 9.70 2.48 -11.95
N THR A 2 8.64 1.67 -11.93
CA THR A 2 7.49 1.80 -12.84
C THR A 2 6.22 1.53 -12.06
N ASN A 3 5.10 2.16 -12.42
CA ASN A 3 3.80 1.96 -11.78
C ASN A 3 3.76 2.37 -10.30
N LEU A 4 3.46 3.65 -10.05
CA LEU A 4 3.34 4.26 -8.73
C LEU A 4 1.92 4.76 -8.49
N ILE A 5 1.47 4.77 -7.23
CA ILE A 5 0.19 5.36 -6.83
C ILE A 5 0.32 6.12 -5.52
N ALA A 6 -0.49 7.17 -5.37
CA ALA A 6 -0.83 7.75 -4.07
C ALA A 6 -2.31 7.46 -3.76
N ARG A 7 -2.59 6.98 -2.55
CA ARG A 7 -3.94 6.67 -2.06
C ARG A 7 -4.02 6.91 -0.57
N LYS A 8 -5.15 7.42 -0.08
CA LYS A 8 -5.39 7.58 1.37
C LYS A 8 -5.64 6.27 2.08
N VAL A 9 -6.24 5.33 1.35
CA VAL A 9 -6.62 4.00 1.81
C VAL A 9 -6.21 3.01 0.72
N ILE A 10 -5.62 1.89 1.10
CA ILE A 10 -5.16 0.86 0.15
C ILE A 10 -5.68 -0.52 0.54
N ALA A 11 -6.04 -1.32 -0.46
CA ALA A 11 -6.30 -2.73 -0.28
C ALA A 11 -4.98 -3.52 -0.26
N TYR A 12 -4.97 -4.64 0.46
CA TYR A 12 -3.92 -5.64 0.40
C TYR A 12 -4.51 -7.04 0.23
N ASP A 13 -3.77 -7.91 -0.42
CA ASP A 13 -4.07 -9.33 -0.53
C ASP A 13 -2.95 -10.14 0.12
N SER A 14 -3.29 -11.18 0.88
CA SER A 14 -2.35 -12.14 1.45
C SER A 14 -2.31 -13.42 0.62
N LEU A 15 -1.13 -14.06 0.59
CA LEU A 15 -0.94 -15.39 0.00
C LEU A 15 -1.83 -16.47 0.61
N LEU A 16 -2.30 -16.29 1.85
CA LEU A 16 -3.18 -17.24 2.53
C LEU A 16 -4.68 -17.02 2.20
N GLY A 17 -4.98 -16.21 1.19
CA GLY A 17 -6.35 -15.99 0.69
C GLY A 17 -7.18 -15.00 1.51
N SER A 18 -6.58 -14.35 2.51
CA SER A 18 -7.19 -13.22 3.21
C SER A 18 -6.82 -11.91 2.52
N GLY A 19 -7.70 -10.91 2.56
CA GLY A 19 -7.42 -9.55 2.11
C GLY A 19 -7.90 -8.54 3.13
N GLY A 20 -7.49 -7.29 2.98
CA GLY A 20 -7.91 -6.24 3.89
C GLY A 20 -7.66 -4.85 3.35
N VAL A 21 -7.95 -3.87 4.20
CA VAL A 21 -7.81 -2.45 3.88
C VAL A 21 -6.95 -1.79 4.95
N LEU A 22 -5.91 -1.09 4.52
CA LEU A 22 -5.12 -0.21 5.38
C LEU A 22 -5.58 1.22 5.20
N ALA A 23 -6.00 1.84 6.30
CA ALA A 23 -6.42 3.23 6.38
C ALA A 23 -5.80 3.88 7.60
N ARG A 24 -5.44 5.15 7.48
CA ARG A 24 -5.02 5.98 8.60
C ARG A 24 -5.62 7.38 8.50
N PRO A 25 -6.13 7.95 9.60
CA PRO A 25 -6.85 9.22 9.55
C PRO A 25 -5.95 10.41 9.18
N ASP A 26 -4.67 10.36 9.53
CA ASP A 26 -3.69 11.45 9.36
C ASP A 26 -2.62 11.14 8.29
N ARG A 27 -2.71 9.99 7.63
CA ARG A 27 -1.70 9.50 6.68
C ARG A 27 -2.32 9.07 5.37
N GLN A 28 -1.48 9.05 4.35
CA GLN A 28 -1.79 8.45 3.06
C GLN A 28 -0.61 7.59 2.64
N PHE A 29 -0.85 6.72 1.67
CA PHE A 29 0.12 5.77 1.16
C PHE A 29 0.63 6.20 -0.21
N VAL A 30 1.95 6.11 -0.40
CA VAL A 30 2.58 6.06 -1.72
C VAL A 30 3.14 4.67 -1.91
N VAL A 31 2.66 3.94 -2.92
CA VAL A 31 3.11 2.58 -3.21
C VAL A 31 3.70 2.53 -4.62
N ALA A 32 4.90 1.97 -4.74
CA ALA A 32 5.63 1.89 -6.00
C ALA A 32 6.16 0.48 -6.24
N THR A 33 6.17 0.04 -7.49
CA THR A 33 6.89 -1.18 -7.87
C THR A 33 8.36 -0.86 -8.15
N VAL A 34 9.23 -1.47 -7.35
CA VAL A 34 10.66 -1.57 -7.61
C VAL A 34 10.87 -2.76 -8.53
N ARG A 35 11.64 -2.56 -9.60
CA ARG A 35 12.11 -3.62 -10.47
C ARG A 35 13.49 -3.26 -10.97
N SER A 36 14.33 -4.26 -11.16
CA SER A 36 15.56 -4.10 -11.92
C SER A 36 15.26 -3.89 -13.41
N ALA A 37 16.21 -3.30 -14.14
CA ALA A 37 16.09 -3.04 -15.55
C ALA A 37 15.99 -4.35 -16.36
N SER A 38 16.73 -5.38 -15.94
CA SER A 38 16.66 -6.72 -16.54
C SER A 38 15.44 -7.53 -16.09
N GLY A 39 14.89 -7.23 -14.92
CA GLY A 39 13.80 -7.97 -14.28
C GLY A 39 14.22 -9.29 -13.64
N SER A 40 15.44 -9.78 -13.91
CA SER A 40 15.93 -11.08 -13.45
C SER A 40 17.14 -10.99 -12.51
N GLU A 41 17.88 -9.88 -12.54
CA GLU A 41 19.08 -9.66 -11.72
C GLU A 41 19.07 -8.24 -11.15
N PHE A 42 19.80 -8.00 -10.05
CA PHE A 42 19.93 -6.65 -9.49
C PHE A 42 20.79 -5.77 -10.40
N ASP A 43 20.38 -4.52 -10.58
CA ASP A 43 21.14 -3.55 -11.38
C ASP A 43 22.39 -3.02 -10.65
N ALA A 44 22.42 -3.15 -9.31
CA ALA A 44 23.53 -2.73 -8.47
C ALA A 44 24.36 -3.95 -8.00
N ALA A 45 25.52 -3.69 -7.39
CA ALA A 45 26.44 -4.72 -6.88
C ALA A 45 25.81 -5.65 -5.80
N GLY A 46 24.63 -5.27 -5.29
CA GLY A 46 23.71 -6.07 -4.50
C GLY A 46 22.33 -5.41 -4.48
N PRO A 47 21.31 -6.06 -3.91
CA PRO A 47 20.01 -5.41 -3.67
C PRO A 47 20.19 -4.20 -2.74
N PRO A 48 19.65 -3.02 -3.09
CA PRO A 48 19.34 -2.01 -2.09
C PRO A 48 18.50 -2.62 -0.95
N GLU A 49 18.81 -2.24 0.28
CA GLU A 49 17.99 -2.61 1.43
C GLU A 49 16.65 -1.86 1.39
N TYR A 50 15.65 -2.31 2.14
CA TYR A 50 14.33 -1.68 2.12
C TYR A 50 14.37 -0.23 2.65
N ASP A 51 15.21 0.03 3.66
CA ASP A 51 15.43 1.35 4.26
C ASP A 51 16.29 2.29 3.41
N ALA A 52 16.91 1.78 2.33
CA ALA A 52 17.59 2.60 1.33
C ALA A 52 16.63 3.52 0.57
N PHE A 53 15.33 3.21 0.58
CA PHE A 53 14.29 3.96 -0.12
C PHE A 53 13.62 5.00 0.79
N SER A 54 13.44 6.20 0.26
CA SER A 54 12.71 7.29 0.90
C SER A 54 11.85 8.06 -0.11
N LEU A 55 10.69 8.53 0.32
CA LEU A 55 9.93 9.56 -0.38
C LEU A 55 10.43 10.92 0.10
N VAL A 56 10.90 11.74 -0.83
CA VAL A 56 11.32 13.11 -0.58
C VAL A 56 10.25 14.04 -1.15
N ALA A 57 9.74 14.96 -0.33
CA ALA A 57 8.78 15.97 -0.74
C ALA A 57 9.24 17.31 -0.17
N ASP A 58 9.64 18.24 -1.05
CA ASP A 58 10.32 19.48 -0.69
C ASP A 58 11.46 19.26 0.34
N SER A 59 11.31 19.74 1.59
CA SER A 59 12.30 19.59 2.66
C SER A 59 12.07 18.39 3.59
N GLU A 60 11.00 17.62 3.37
CA GLU A 60 10.64 16.47 4.19
C GLU A 60 11.10 15.16 3.54
N THR A 61 11.42 14.18 4.38
CA THR A 61 11.83 12.84 3.95
C THR A 61 11.07 11.82 4.76
N PHE A 62 10.39 10.90 4.07
CA PHE A 62 9.62 9.82 4.65
C PHE A 62 10.30 8.49 4.31
N PRO A 63 10.76 7.71 5.30
CA PRO A 63 11.38 6.41 5.05
C PRO A 63 10.34 5.43 4.51
N ALA A 64 10.80 4.40 3.78
CA ALA A 64 9.96 3.28 3.43
C ALA A 64 9.44 2.59 4.72
N VAL A 65 8.18 2.16 4.69
CA VAL A 65 7.50 1.54 5.83
C VAL A 65 7.15 0.09 5.54
N THR A 66 7.30 -0.78 6.54
CA THR A 66 6.73 -2.13 6.50
C THR A 66 5.24 -2.04 6.84
N VAL A 67 4.44 -2.83 6.15
CA VAL A 67 2.97 -2.86 6.33
C VAL A 67 2.50 -4.19 6.89
N GLU A 68 3.35 -5.22 6.83
CA GLU A 68 3.04 -6.62 7.08
C GLU A 68 2.52 -6.86 8.49
N GLU A 69 3.08 -6.18 9.49
CA GLU A 69 2.63 -6.25 10.90
C GLU A 69 1.19 -5.74 11.09
N ARG A 70 0.67 -4.97 10.13
CA ARG A 70 -0.69 -4.42 10.12
C ARG A 70 -1.62 -5.17 9.18
N THR A 71 -1.12 -6.18 8.48
CA THR A 71 -1.92 -7.02 7.58
C THR A 71 -2.32 -8.32 8.26
N ALA A 72 -3.53 -8.78 7.99
CA ALA A 72 -3.98 -10.12 8.34
C ALA A 72 -3.53 -11.13 7.26
N GLY A 73 -3.03 -12.31 7.68
CA GLY A 73 -2.70 -13.40 6.76
C GLY A 73 -1.23 -13.68 6.53
N GLY A 74 -0.33 -13.26 7.43
CA GLY A 74 1.09 -13.60 7.35
C GLY A 74 1.83 -12.79 6.28
N THR A 75 1.82 -13.25 5.03
CA THR A 75 2.58 -12.63 3.94
C THR A 75 1.66 -11.88 2.99
N THR A 76 1.86 -10.56 2.89
CA THR A 76 1.18 -9.71 1.91
C THR A 76 1.71 -10.00 0.50
N ALA A 77 0.85 -10.55 -0.35
CA ALA A 77 1.11 -10.77 -1.76
C ALA A 77 1.05 -9.43 -2.50
N SER A 78 -0.08 -8.73 -2.44
CA SER A 78 -0.30 -7.49 -3.20
C SER A 78 -0.58 -6.33 -2.27
N LEU A 79 -0.03 -5.16 -2.61
CA LEU A 79 -0.32 -3.91 -1.92
C LEU A 79 -0.79 -2.86 -2.91
N ALA A 80 -2.01 -2.34 -2.74
CA ALA A 80 -2.65 -1.43 -3.69
C ALA A 80 -2.67 -1.96 -5.14
N GLY A 81 -2.84 -3.27 -5.31
CA GLY A 81 -2.83 -3.94 -6.61
C GLY A 81 -1.45 -4.00 -7.28
N ARG A 82 -0.35 -3.84 -6.51
CA ARG A 82 1.02 -3.84 -7.02
C ARG A 82 1.81 -4.99 -6.46
N GLY A 83 2.45 -5.72 -7.38
CA GLY A 83 3.41 -6.78 -7.10
C GLY A 83 2.77 -7.99 -6.39
N ASP A 84 3.51 -9.09 -6.37
CA ASP A 84 3.11 -10.32 -5.66
C ASP A 84 3.90 -10.52 -4.36
N ARG A 85 4.70 -9.52 -3.97
CA ARG A 85 5.50 -9.49 -2.73
C ARG A 85 6.10 -8.11 -2.43
N GLY A 86 6.36 -7.88 -1.14
CA GLY A 86 7.16 -6.75 -0.68
C GLY A 86 8.60 -6.83 -1.20
N TYR A 87 9.17 -5.68 -1.52
CA TYR A 87 10.58 -5.60 -1.88
C TYR A 87 11.44 -5.92 -0.66
N GLY A 88 12.47 -6.74 -0.82
CA GLY A 88 13.41 -7.04 0.28
C GLY A 88 12.84 -7.84 1.46
N THR A 89 11.61 -8.35 1.39
CA THR A 89 11.04 -9.15 2.50
C THR A 89 11.74 -10.51 2.63
N ILE A 90 12.41 -10.65 3.77
CA ILE A 90 12.87 -11.81 4.57
C ILE A 90 13.11 -13.15 3.82
N ASP A 91 14.36 -13.63 3.93
CA ASP A 91 14.89 -14.99 3.65
C ASP A 91 15.47 -15.37 2.28
N THR A 92 15.50 -14.51 1.26
CA THR A 92 15.97 -14.96 -0.09
C THR A 92 17.02 -14.10 -0.79
N GLY A 93 17.73 -13.22 -0.10
CA GLY A 93 18.76 -12.38 -0.76
C GLY A 93 18.15 -11.29 -1.65
N GLY A 94 16.91 -10.89 -1.34
CA GLY A 94 16.13 -9.92 -2.08
C GLY A 94 15.57 -10.48 -3.38
N TRP A 95 14.52 -9.84 -3.89
CA TRP A 95 14.02 -10.09 -5.24
C TRP A 95 14.30 -8.88 -6.12
N PRO A 96 14.63 -9.08 -7.41
CA PRO A 96 14.83 -7.97 -8.33
C PRO A 96 13.54 -7.20 -8.60
N THR A 97 12.38 -7.67 -8.13
CA THR A 97 11.08 -7.00 -8.25
C THR A 97 10.27 -7.13 -6.96
N GLY A 98 9.61 -6.06 -6.54
CA GLY A 98 8.70 -6.03 -5.39
C GLY A 98 8.04 -4.65 -5.22
N TRP A 99 7.10 -4.52 -4.30
CA TRP A 99 6.53 -3.22 -3.93
C TRP A 99 7.27 -2.58 -2.74
N ILE A 100 7.31 -1.26 -2.70
CA ILE A 100 7.71 -0.45 -1.54
C ILE A 100 6.57 0.50 -1.19
N ALA A 101 6.45 0.84 0.10
CA ALA A 101 5.42 1.74 0.60
C ALA A 101 6.01 2.88 1.43
N PHE A 102 5.34 4.05 1.40
CA PHE A 102 5.64 5.22 2.22
C PHE A 102 4.35 5.79 2.82
N GLU A 103 4.45 6.44 3.98
CA GLU A 103 3.30 7.02 4.69
C GLU A 103 3.46 8.51 5.03
N PRO A 104 3.43 9.41 4.03
CA PRO A 104 3.37 10.84 4.31
C PRO A 104 2.05 11.26 5.00
N PRO A 105 2.01 12.45 5.61
CA PRO A 105 0.78 13.10 6.06
C PRO A 105 -0.29 13.19 4.96
N SER A 106 -1.56 13.21 5.34
CA SER A 106 -2.67 13.50 4.42
C SER A 106 -3.51 14.69 4.91
N PRO A 107 -3.64 15.77 4.11
CA PRO A 107 -2.94 16.02 2.85
C PRO A 107 -1.43 16.28 3.05
N LEU A 108 -0.67 16.17 1.96
CA LEU A 108 0.73 16.59 1.87
C LEU A 108 0.83 17.69 0.81
N GLU A 109 0.90 18.93 1.26
CA GLU A 109 1.13 20.09 0.40
C GLU A 109 2.59 20.09 -0.06
N THR A 110 2.81 19.75 -1.32
CA THR A 110 4.14 19.76 -1.91
C THR A 110 4.09 20.13 -3.38
N GLY A 111 5.08 20.91 -3.82
CA GLY A 111 5.22 21.26 -5.24
C GLY A 111 5.95 20.18 -6.04
N ASN A 112 6.78 19.38 -5.37
CA ASN A 112 7.60 18.34 -5.99
C ASN A 112 7.84 17.19 -5.02
N ALA A 113 7.61 15.97 -5.48
CA ALA A 113 7.96 14.76 -4.73
C ALA A 113 8.75 13.78 -5.60
N ALA A 114 9.64 13.00 -4.98
CA ALA A 114 10.44 11.98 -5.65
C ALA A 114 10.71 10.81 -4.71
N ILE A 115 10.84 9.60 -5.27
CA ILE A 115 11.43 8.48 -4.53
C ILE A 115 12.94 8.52 -4.74
N ARG A 116 13.68 8.44 -3.65
CA ARG A 116 15.15 8.37 -3.63
C ARG A 116 15.58 7.02 -3.08
N CYS A 117 16.52 6.37 -3.76
CA CYS A 117 17.25 5.20 -3.29
C CYS A 117 18.71 5.57 -3.07
N GLN A 118 19.26 5.28 -1.89
CA GLN A 118 20.68 5.48 -1.57
C GLN A 118 21.32 4.12 -1.27
N HIS A 119 22.26 3.69 -2.11
CA HIS A 119 22.93 2.40 -1.96
C HIS A 119 24.44 2.58 -2.14
N GLY A 120 25.20 2.33 -1.08
CA GLY A 120 26.63 2.67 -1.05
C GLY A 120 26.85 4.17 -1.29
N ASN A 121 27.61 4.50 -2.34
CA ASN A 121 27.88 5.89 -2.74
C ASN A 121 27.00 6.36 -3.91
N GLU A 122 26.05 5.55 -4.35
CA GLU A 122 25.17 5.87 -5.47
C GLU A 122 23.82 6.38 -4.96
N THR A 123 23.23 7.31 -5.71
CA THR A 123 21.88 7.81 -5.44
C THR A 123 21.09 7.80 -6.74
N ALA A 124 19.94 7.12 -6.71
CA ALA A 124 18.98 7.14 -7.78
C ALA A 124 17.70 7.85 -7.31
N THR A 125 17.14 8.69 -8.18
CA THR A 125 15.96 9.50 -7.87
C THR A 125 14.95 9.37 -9.01
N TRP A 126 13.69 9.15 -8.65
CA TRP A 126 12.57 9.08 -9.58
C TRP A 126 11.50 10.09 -9.17
N PRO A 127 11.27 11.16 -9.95
CA PRO A 127 10.22 12.12 -9.66
C PRO A 127 8.84 11.45 -9.72
N LEU A 128 7.93 11.85 -8.83
CA LEU A 128 6.54 11.47 -8.90
C LEU A 128 5.86 12.21 -10.07
N PRO A 129 4.94 11.57 -10.80
CA PRO A 129 4.13 12.27 -11.79
C PRO A 129 3.28 13.37 -11.15
N ASP A 130 3.04 14.47 -11.85
CA ASP A 130 2.26 15.62 -11.36
C ASP A 130 0.88 15.20 -10.83
N SER A 131 0.20 14.27 -11.51
CA SER A 131 -1.10 13.76 -11.07
C SER A 131 -1.06 13.03 -9.71
N VAL A 132 0.09 12.44 -9.36
CA VAL A 132 0.31 11.83 -8.05
C VAL A 132 0.58 12.91 -7.01
N VAL A 133 1.39 13.91 -7.34
CA VAL A 133 1.66 15.06 -6.46
C VAL A 133 0.35 15.82 -6.14
N GLU A 134 -0.46 16.09 -7.16
CA GLU A 134 -1.81 16.66 -7.00
C GLU A 134 -2.70 15.79 -6.10
N THR A 135 -2.62 14.47 -6.23
CA THR A 135 -3.38 13.56 -5.36
C THR A 135 -2.94 13.64 -3.91
N LEU A 136 -1.64 13.80 -3.65
CA LEU A 136 -1.08 13.94 -2.29
C LEU A 136 -1.55 15.21 -1.59
N ALA A 137 -1.68 16.32 -2.32
CA ALA A 137 -2.14 17.60 -1.78
C ALA A 137 -3.66 17.63 -1.52
N ARG A 138 -4.45 16.78 -2.18
CA ARG A 138 -5.92 16.82 -2.03
C ARG A 138 -6.37 16.24 -0.69
N THR A 139 -7.38 16.88 -0.08
CA THR A 139 -8.20 16.26 0.98
C THR A 139 -8.92 15.01 0.47
N GLY A 140 -9.20 14.07 1.37
CA GLY A 140 -9.79 12.77 1.04
C GLY A 140 -11.30 12.77 0.96
N PRO A 141 -11.88 11.82 0.22
CA PRO A 141 -13.25 11.44 0.50
C PRO A 141 -13.33 10.90 1.93
N SER A 142 -14.45 11.12 2.59
CA SER A 142 -14.73 10.59 3.92
C SER A 142 -16.09 9.93 3.86
N PHE A 143 -16.20 8.73 4.41
CA PHE A 143 -17.42 7.94 4.33
C PHE A 143 -17.93 7.61 5.73
N GLU A 144 -19.22 7.82 5.94
CA GLU A 144 -19.92 7.38 7.14
C GLU A 144 -20.71 6.11 6.85
N LEU A 145 -20.52 5.08 7.68
CA LEU A 145 -21.32 3.86 7.64
C LEU A 145 -22.71 4.18 8.19
N GLN A 146 -23.73 4.02 7.36
CA GLN A 146 -25.13 4.23 7.74
C GLN A 146 -25.74 2.95 8.32
N SER A 147 -25.46 1.81 7.67
CA SER A 147 -25.94 0.52 8.14
C SER A 147 -25.06 -0.62 7.65
N PHE A 148 -24.97 -1.67 8.47
CA PHE A 148 -24.40 -2.95 8.12
C PHE A 148 -25.27 -4.06 8.69
N SER A 149 -25.59 -5.07 7.87
CA SER A 149 -26.24 -6.29 8.33
C SER A 149 -25.58 -7.53 7.72
N ALA A 150 -25.67 -8.63 8.45
CA ALA A 150 -25.23 -9.94 8.02
C ALA A 150 -26.30 -10.96 8.38
N GLU A 151 -26.87 -11.61 7.37
CA GLU A 151 -27.94 -12.58 7.52
C GLU A 151 -27.50 -13.93 6.99
N ARG A 152 -27.72 -14.99 7.77
CA ARG A 152 -27.35 -16.35 7.37
C ARG A 152 -28.53 -17.03 6.68
N ASN A 153 -28.33 -17.39 5.42
CA ASN A 153 -29.28 -18.11 4.58
C ASN A 153 -28.75 -19.52 4.30
N GLY A 154 -28.91 -20.42 5.28
CA GLY A 154 -28.37 -21.78 5.21
C GLY A 154 -26.84 -21.81 5.24
N PRO A 155 -26.16 -22.31 4.18
CA PRO A 155 -24.70 -22.28 4.08
C PRO A 155 -24.15 -20.90 3.67
N GLU A 156 -24.99 -20.01 3.15
CA GLU A 156 -24.60 -18.69 2.66
C GLU A 156 -24.78 -17.63 3.73
N VAL A 157 -23.99 -16.56 3.63
CA VAL A 157 -24.16 -15.34 4.40
C VAL A 157 -24.37 -14.20 3.42
N GLU A 158 -25.51 -13.53 3.53
CA GLU A 158 -25.79 -12.29 2.83
C GLU A 158 -25.32 -11.11 3.66
N LEU A 159 -24.57 -10.21 3.03
CA LEU A 159 -24.04 -9.00 3.65
C LEU A 159 -24.64 -7.78 2.95
N SER A 160 -25.18 -6.86 3.74
CA SER A 160 -25.66 -5.57 3.24
C SER A 160 -24.93 -4.43 3.93
N LEU A 161 -24.44 -3.48 3.15
CA LEU A 161 -23.71 -2.32 3.63
C LEU A 161 -24.19 -1.07 2.90
N VAL A 162 -24.46 -0.02 3.68
CA VAL A 162 -24.75 1.32 3.16
C VAL A 162 -23.75 2.29 3.78
N ALA A 163 -22.97 2.94 2.93
CA ALA A 163 -22.06 4.01 3.30
C ALA A 163 -22.39 5.27 2.49
N THR A 164 -22.20 6.44 3.10
CA THR A 164 -22.43 7.74 2.45
C THR A 164 -21.13 8.53 2.43
N ASN A 165 -20.78 9.08 1.26
CA ASN A 165 -19.70 10.05 1.16
C ASN A 165 -20.17 11.37 1.80
N VAL A 166 -19.51 11.80 2.86
CA VAL A 166 -19.81 13.05 3.59
C VAL A 166 -18.83 14.17 3.26
N ALA A 167 -17.90 13.93 2.33
CA ALA A 167 -16.98 14.94 1.84
C ALA A 167 -17.49 15.57 0.54
N ASP A 168 -17.06 16.81 0.28
CA ASP A 168 -17.35 17.54 -0.96
C ASP A 168 -16.50 17.08 -2.17
N VAL A 169 -15.88 15.90 -2.08
CA VAL A 169 -15.02 15.33 -3.12
C VAL A 169 -15.43 13.90 -3.42
N ASP A 170 -15.44 13.56 -4.72
CA ASP A 170 -15.68 12.18 -5.16
C ASP A 170 -14.56 11.25 -4.68
N GLY A 171 -14.90 9.97 -4.52
CA GLY A 171 -13.94 8.98 -4.08
C GLY A 171 -14.44 7.54 -4.10
N GLU A 172 -13.53 6.65 -3.72
CA GLU A 172 -13.76 5.21 -3.62
C GLU A 172 -13.85 4.80 -2.15
N PHE A 173 -14.86 4.00 -1.82
CA PHE A 173 -15.01 3.37 -0.52
C PHE A 173 -14.45 1.94 -0.59
N LEU A 174 -13.46 1.64 0.24
CA LEU A 174 -12.89 0.30 0.37
C LEU A 174 -13.36 -0.33 1.68
N ALA A 175 -13.87 -1.55 1.60
CA ALA A 175 -14.26 -2.36 2.76
C ALA A 175 -13.67 -3.76 2.65
N ALA A 176 -13.30 -4.33 3.80
CA ALA A 176 -12.93 -5.72 3.94
C ALA A 176 -13.79 -6.36 5.03
N VAL A 177 -14.24 -7.58 4.77
CA VAL A 177 -15.04 -8.36 5.72
C VAL A 177 -14.15 -9.46 6.28
N TYR A 178 -13.95 -9.43 7.59
CA TYR A 178 -13.14 -10.42 8.29
C TYR A 178 -14.03 -11.44 8.98
N TRP A 179 -13.83 -12.72 8.66
CA TRP A 179 -14.54 -13.84 9.27
C TRP A 179 -13.56 -14.69 10.09
N PRO A 180 -13.34 -14.37 11.38
CA PRO A 180 -12.47 -15.18 12.21
C PRO A 180 -13.11 -16.55 12.44
N THR A 181 -12.50 -17.62 11.92
CA THR A 181 -12.84 -18.98 12.33
C THR A 181 -12.06 -19.31 13.59
N THR A 182 -12.75 -19.49 14.72
CA THR A 182 -12.12 -19.92 15.99
C THR A 182 -11.82 -21.41 16.03
N ALA A 183 -12.21 -22.17 15.00
CA ALA A 183 -11.95 -23.59 14.86
C ALA A 183 -11.62 -23.89 13.39
N ILE A 184 -10.46 -24.47 13.15
CA ILE A 184 -10.29 -25.34 11.98
C ILE A 184 -11.14 -26.56 12.33
N ALA A 185 -12.32 -26.68 11.73
CA ALA A 185 -12.97 -27.98 11.66
C ALA A 185 -12.14 -28.80 10.68
N ASP A 186 -11.19 -29.57 11.22
CA ASP A 186 -10.51 -30.65 10.51
C ASP A 186 -11.42 -31.87 10.71
N ASP A 187 -12.36 -32.08 9.77
CA ASP A 187 -13.24 -33.25 9.71
C ASP A 187 -12.72 -34.34 8.76
#